data_AF-D8FUA9-F1
#
_entry.id   AF-D8FUA9-F1
#
_cell.length_a   1.000
_cell.length_b   1.000
_cell.length_c   1.000
_cell.angle_alpha   90.00
_cell.angle_beta   90.00
_cell.angle_gamma   90.00
#
_symmetry.space_group_name_H-M   'P 1'
#
loop_
_entity.id
_entity.type
_entity.pdbx_description
1 polymer ?
#
loop_
_entity_poly.entity_id
_entity_poly.type
_entity_poly.pdbx_seq_one_letter_code
_entity_poly.pdbx_strand_id
1 'polypeptide(L)'
;MLKILCNTVLFSPVTMCAVLAICGSAIADEKAYFSQTIPNQIADPLAQPSASSEPMDQVTSVSQLSDVQPTDWAFQALQSLVERYGCIAGYPDGTYRGNRALTRYEFAAGLNACLDQVTRLIGSSTANLVTKEDLATLQKLQEEFAAELATLRGKIDTLEARTSELEANQFSTTTKLIGEVIFAVTDVLVGDGEKVSLPLSPLNPFTGAPRERFREFTTDDQSTVFANRVRLELLTSFTGQDQLKIRLTAGNSAHPGRRAPDNIRGFEYGPNPVTAYQSGGDQADVARTNEGQQTFQDISTLSANNTFGLTGLSYEFPITSRLQAVIMAKDGEHMEYVPTTFSLFDDGNGGTRSLSILGQRNPIYSLGGLGAGAGLTYEFSEKLSLSVGYLAGTAENPTQGNGLFDGRNSVLAQLTFNPTPNLSLGLIYNKNYQVGSPLFNNDVGTSLANSPIFLTDKYATNSYGLSALWQVNRRFAIGGWFSYTDVKSFGGTLAPGTPFETRFSSSNADIFSYGITLAFPDLGKEGNLGGIVIGVPPYVTSAKTPSPFDEPQSVPGNRAGYDTKDLVRRIPDRTTPFHIEAFYVYRLTDNILLTPGLIWLTAPNQSNKNPDVVIGTLRATFLF
;
A
#
# COMPACT_ATOMS: atom_id res chain seq x y z
N MET A 1 -26.94 3.92 -54.83
CA MET A 1 -27.96 3.23 -54.02
C MET A 1 -27.22 2.36 -53.02
N LEU A 2 -27.08 2.81 -51.77
CA LEU A 2 -27.96 2.43 -50.65
C LEU A 2 -27.84 0.91 -50.39
N LYS A 3 -26.92 0.48 -49.52
CA LYS A 3 -27.08 0.30 -48.06
C LYS A 3 -28.14 -0.76 -47.74
N ILE A 4 -27.78 -1.67 -46.82
CA ILE A 4 -28.62 -2.66 -46.11
C ILE A 4 -28.60 -4.05 -46.80
N LEU A 5 -28.26 -5.19 -46.18
CA LEU A 5 -28.47 -5.65 -44.81
C LEU A 5 -27.47 -6.78 -44.42
N CYS A 6 -26.86 -6.60 -43.24
CA CYS A 6 -26.52 -7.53 -42.15
C CYS A 6 -26.35 -9.06 -42.33
N ASN A 7 -25.38 -9.53 -41.52
CA ASN A 7 -25.33 -10.75 -40.69
C ASN A 7 -24.57 -11.99 -41.19
N THR A 8 -23.84 -12.57 -40.23
CA THR A 8 -23.03 -13.81 -40.21
C THR A 8 -21.62 -13.62 -40.79
N VAL A 9 -20.51 -13.86 -40.09
CA VAL A 9 -20.16 -14.93 -39.13
C VAL A 9 -19.09 -14.44 -38.14
N LEU A 10 -19.31 -14.68 -36.84
CA LEU A 10 -18.28 -14.71 -35.78
C LEU A 10 -17.36 -15.94 -36.01
N PHE A 11 -16.04 -15.82 -35.82
CA PHE A 11 -15.23 -16.85 -35.13
C PHE A 11 -13.86 -16.29 -34.66
N SER A 12 -13.71 -16.25 -33.32
CA SER A 12 -12.53 -16.47 -32.46
C SER A 12 -11.17 -15.74 -32.67
N PRO A 13 -10.67 -15.01 -31.65
CA PRO A 13 -9.26 -14.64 -31.52
C PRO A 13 -8.53 -15.64 -30.60
N VAL A 14 -7.98 -16.70 -31.17
CA VAL A 14 -6.92 -17.50 -30.55
C VAL A 14 -5.84 -17.66 -31.61
N THR A 15 -4.83 -16.78 -31.56
CA THR A 15 -3.43 -16.95 -32.02
C THR A 15 -2.84 -15.58 -32.36
N MET A 16 -2.24 -14.89 -31.39
CA MET A 16 -1.16 -13.93 -31.68
C MET A 16 -0.30 -13.71 -30.43
N CYS A 17 0.43 -14.75 -30.03
CA CYS A 17 1.61 -14.67 -29.19
C CYS A 17 2.77 -15.16 -30.05
N ALA A 18 3.65 -14.25 -30.48
CA ALA A 18 5.10 -14.43 -30.53
C ALA A 18 5.76 -13.27 -31.31
N VAL A 19 6.96 -12.92 -30.85
CA VAL A 19 8.04 -12.19 -31.56
C VAL A 19 8.02 -10.66 -31.44
N LEU A 20 8.76 -10.13 -30.45
CA LEU A 20 10.03 -9.40 -30.70
C LEU A 20 10.66 -8.90 -29.40
N ALA A 21 11.79 -9.52 -29.04
CA ALA A 21 12.83 -8.97 -28.20
C ALA A 21 13.99 -8.56 -29.10
N ILE A 22 14.35 -7.27 -29.13
CA ILE A 22 15.68 -6.79 -29.52
C ILE A 22 16.05 -5.61 -28.61
N CYS A 23 17.29 -5.68 -28.11
CA CYS A 23 17.92 -4.84 -27.11
C CYS A 23 18.02 -3.36 -27.51
N GLY A 24 17.98 -2.50 -26.48
CA GLY A 24 18.47 -1.12 -26.53
C GLY A 24 18.83 -0.66 -25.13
N SER A 25 20.12 -0.73 -24.79
CA SER A 25 20.67 -0.24 -23.53
C SER A 25 20.64 1.29 -23.52
N ALA A 26 19.93 1.88 -22.57
CA ALA A 26 20.13 3.28 -22.19
C ALA A 26 20.18 3.34 -20.67
N ILE A 27 21.38 3.62 -20.15
CA ILE A 27 21.62 3.96 -18.75
C ILE A 27 21.16 5.40 -18.57
N ALA A 28 20.10 5.60 -17.79
CA ALA A 28 19.77 6.90 -17.22
C ALA A 28 19.79 6.74 -15.70
N ASP A 29 20.84 7.28 -15.10
CA ASP A 29 21.00 7.43 -13.67
C ASP A 29 20.04 8.54 -13.21
N GLU A 30 18.98 8.19 -12.48
CA GLU A 30 18.13 9.18 -11.83
C GLU A 30 17.67 8.69 -10.45
N LYS A 31 18.09 9.45 -9.44
CA LYS A 31 17.87 9.22 -8.02
C LYS A 31 16.37 9.11 -7.71
N ALA A 32 15.98 8.01 -7.06
CA ALA A 32 14.65 7.86 -6.48
C ALA A 32 14.42 8.89 -5.37
N TYR A 33 13.69 9.96 -5.68
CA TYR A 33 13.14 10.88 -4.67
C TYR A 33 11.76 10.37 -4.23
N PHE A 34 11.70 9.89 -3.00
CA PHE A 34 10.45 9.78 -2.24
C PHE A 34 9.94 11.21 -1.95
N SER A 35 8.85 11.63 -2.60
CA SER A 35 8.16 12.88 -2.26
C SER A 35 7.11 12.64 -1.20
N GLN A 36 7.40 13.07 0.03
CA GLN A 36 6.41 13.50 1.01
C GLN A 36 6.51 15.02 1.13
N THR A 37 5.44 15.72 0.76
CA THR A 37 5.30 17.17 0.80
C THR A 37 5.21 17.68 2.23
N ILE A 38 6.07 18.63 2.60
CA ILE A 38 5.91 19.52 3.77
C ILE A 38 5.87 20.96 3.22
N PRO A 39 4.79 21.74 3.45
CA PRO A 39 4.75 23.14 3.04
C PRO A 39 5.39 24.03 4.11
N ASN A 40 6.31 24.91 3.69
CA ASN A 40 6.76 26.04 4.51
C ASN A 40 6.45 27.35 3.76
N GLN A 41 5.45 28.08 4.26
CA GLN A 41 5.25 29.51 4.02
C GLN A 41 5.49 30.25 5.34
N ILE A 42 6.34 31.28 5.30
CA ILE A 42 6.25 32.41 6.22
C ILE A 42 6.42 33.67 5.37
N ALA A 43 5.37 34.46 5.29
CA ALA A 43 5.38 35.88 4.94
C ALA A 43 4.70 36.62 6.09
N ASP A 44 5.27 37.76 6.53
CA ASP A 44 4.49 38.94 6.96
C ASP A 44 5.41 40.18 7.17
N PRO A 45 4.89 41.42 7.34
CA PRO A 45 5.24 42.55 6.48
C PRO A 45 5.68 43.79 7.29
N LEU A 46 5.86 44.94 6.60
CA LEU A 46 5.39 46.30 6.96
C LEU A 46 6.39 47.45 6.63
N ALA A 47 5.77 48.53 6.15
CA ALA A 47 6.11 49.95 6.29
C ALA A 47 7.06 50.65 5.27
N GLN A 48 6.43 51.44 4.39
CA GLN A 48 6.97 52.72 3.88
C GLN A 48 6.87 53.81 4.98
N PRO A 49 7.61 54.93 4.89
CA PRO A 49 6.96 56.12 4.33
C PRO A 49 7.85 57.12 3.56
N SER A 50 7.17 57.82 2.63
CA SER A 50 7.22 59.25 2.29
C SER A 50 8.45 59.89 1.62
N ALA A 51 8.11 60.62 0.56
CA ALA A 51 8.93 61.39 -0.35
C ALA A 51 9.29 62.81 0.15
N SER A 52 10.36 63.36 -0.40
CA SER A 52 10.50 64.80 -0.64
C SER A 52 11.31 65.03 -1.93
N SER A 53 10.68 65.67 -2.90
CA SER A 53 11.21 66.08 -4.19
C SER A 53 11.70 67.53 -4.14
N GLU A 54 12.92 67.78 -4.60
CA GLU A 54 13.39 69.08 -5.13
C GLU A 54 14.32 68.76 -6.33
N PRO A 55 14.07 69.31 -7.53
CA PRO A 55 14.86 69.02 -8.73
C PRO A 55 15.87 70.13 -9.05
N MET A 56 17.13 69.77 -9.33
CA MET A 56 17.87 70.10 -10.57
C MET A 56 19.40 69.91 -10.47
N ASP A 57 19.94 69.44 -11.60
CA ASP A 57 21.29 69.63 -12.17
C ASP A 57 22.55 69.07 -11.48
N GLN A 58 23.14 68.05 -12.11
CA GLN A 58 24.27 68.23 -13.06
C GLN A 58 24.64 66.90 -13.74
N VAL A 59 24.93 66.96 -15.05
CA VAL A 59 25.55 65.86 -15.80
C VAL A 59 27.02 65.79 -15.41
N THR A 60 27.39 64.80 -14.61
CA THR A 60 28.79 64.47 -14.31
C THR A 60 29.38 63.77 -15.54
N SER A 61 30.49 64.28 -16.11
CA SER A 61 31.30 63.48 -17.05
C SER A 61 31.94 62.33 -16.27
N VAL A 62 32.20 61.18 -16.91
CA VAL A 62 32.86 60.02 -16.25
C VAL A 62 34.21 60.41 -15.65
N SER A 63 34.85 61.44 -16.19
CA SER A 63 36.08 62.04 -15.64
C SER A 63 35.93 62.67 -14.25
N GLN A 64 34.70 62.89 -13.77
CA GLN A 64 34.40 63.46 -12.45
C GLN A 64 34.07 62.40 -11.39
N LEU A 65 33.99 61.11 -11.78
CA LEU A 65 33.82 60.01 -10.84
C LEU A 65 35.17 59.69 -10.19
N SER A 66 35.27 59.92 -8.90
CA SER A 66 36.54 59.84 -8.15
C SER A 66 37.12 58.42 -8.04
N ASP A 67 36.30 57.40 -8.31
CA ASP A 67 36.61 55.98 -8.14
C ASP A 67 36.66 55.18 -9.46
N VAL A 68 36.66 55.87 -10.61
CA VAL A 68 36.78 55.23 -11.94
C VAL A 68 38.02 55.79 -12.64
N GLN A 69 38.98 54.92 -12.98
CA GLN A 69 40.19 55.31 -13.69
C GLN A 69 40.11 54.99 -15.19
N PRO A 70 40.81 55.75 -16.07
CA PRO A 70 40.85 55.47 -17.51
C PRO A 70 41.36 54.07 -17.89
N THR A 71 42.08 53.41 -16.98
CA THR A 71 42.58 52.03 -17.15
C THR A 71 41.57 50.96 -16.76
N ASP A 72 40.45 51.31 -16.13
CA ASP A 72 39.44 50.34 -15.69
C ASP A 72 38.70 49.76 -16.90
N TRP A 73 38.50 48.44 -16.91
CA TRP A 73 37.81 47.75 -17.99
C TRP A 73 36.40 48.29 -18.27
N ALA A 74 35.74 48.83 -17.24
CA ALA A 74 34.40 49.41 -17.31
C ALA A 74 34.38 50.87 -17.77
N PHE A 75 35.53 51.56 -17.85
CA PHE A 75 35.61 52.98 -18.15
C PHE A 75 34.91 53.34 -19.47
N GLN A 76 35.17 52.59 -20.55
CA GLN A 76 34.55 52.84 -21.85
C GLN A 76 33.03 52.63 -21.83
N ALA A 77 32.55 51.62 -21.10
CA ALA A 77 31.12 51.33 -20.98
C ALA A 77 30.41 52.43 -20.18
N LEU A 78 31.03 52.88 -19.07
CA LEU A 78 30.53 53.99 -18.27
C LEU A 78 30.56 55.30 -19.06
N GLN A 79 31.63 55.55 -19.81
CA GLN A 79 31.75 56.74 -20.66
C GLN A 79 30.59 56.82 -21.65
N SER A 80 30.26 55.71 -22.32
CA SER A 80 29.11 55.68 -23.22
C SER A 80 27.79 55.89 -22.48
N LEU A 81 27.58 55.27 -21.32
CA LEU A 81 26.31 55.37 -20.59
C LEU A 81 26.06 56.76 -20.01
N VAL A 82 27.11 57.42 -19.53
CA VAL A 82 27.03 58.75 -18.90
C VAL A 82 27.05 59.85 -19.95
N GLU A 83 28.01 59.84 -20.88
CA GLU A 83 28.22 60.97 -21.80
C GLU A 83 27.31 60.91 -23.02
N ARG A 84 27.01 59.71 -23.55
CA ARG A 84 26.18 59.55 -24.76
C ARG A 84 24.69 59.43 -24.45
N TYR A 85 24.34 58.72 -23.38
CA TYR A 85 22.95 58.44 -23.05
C TYR A 85 22.46 59.19 -21.81
N GLY A 86 23.33 59.80 -21.00
CA GLY A 86 22.94 60.51 -19.78
C GLY A 86 22.29 59.61 -18.73
N CYS A 87 22.51 58.30 -18.80
CA CYS A 87 21.74 57.29 -18.07
C CYS A 87 22.21 57.06 -16.64
N ILE A 88 23.47 57.40 -16.34
CA ILE A 88 24.09 57.14 -15.04
C ILE A 88 24.85 58.40 -14.66
N ALA A 89 24.56 58.98 -13.50
CA ALA A 89 25.24 60.18 -12.98
C ALA A 89 26.24 59.86 -11.84
N GLY A 90 26.34 58.58 -11.45
CA GLY A 90 26.99 58.18 -10.20
C GLY A 90 26.13 58.47 -8.98
N TYR A 91 26.67 58.23 -7.79
CA TYR A 91 26.06 58.60 -6.52
C TYR A 91 26.25 60.11 -6.26
N PRO A 92 25.43 60.74 -5.40
CA PRO A 92 25.54 62.18 -5.09
C PRO A 92 26.90 62.61 -4.52
N ASP A 93 27.70 61.66 -4.04
CA ASP A 93 29.06 61.87 -3.54
C ASP A 93 30.15 61.83 -4.63
N GLY A 94 29.77 61.71 -5.91
CA GLY A 94 30.71 61.69 -7.04
C GLY A 94 31.46 60.36 -7.20
N THR A 95 30.86 59.25 -6.77
CA THR A 95 31.41 57.89 -6.91
C THR A 95 30.49 56.99 -7.76
N TYR A 96 31.03 55.92 -8.36
CA TYR A 96 30.28 54.87 -9.06
C TYR A 96 30.06 53.62 -8.19
N ARG A 97 30.96 53.38 -7.23
CA ARG A 97 31.00 52.25 -6.29
C ARG A 97 30.98 50.88 -6.98
N GLY A 98 31.77 50.71 -8.04
CA GLY A 98 31.83 49.47 -8.83
C GLY A 98 32.43 48.26 -8.10
N ASN A 99 33.04 48.46 -6.93
CA ASN A 99 33.67 47.42 -6.12
C ASN A 99 32.75 46.80 -5.04
N ARG A 100 31.47 47.17 -4.99
CA ARG A 100 30.47 46.58 -4.09
C ARG A 100 29.25 46.07 -4.85
N ALA A 101 28.58 45.06 -4.30
CA ALA A 101 27.29 44.61 -4.81
C ALA A 101 26.22 45.70 -4.57
N LEU A 102 25.40 45.98 -5.58
CA LEU A 102 24.29 46.93 -5.45
C LEU A 102 23.02 46.24 -4.96
N THR A 103 22.19 46.97 -4.20
CA THR A 103 20.89 46.46 -3.74
C THR A 103 19.86 46.50 -4.87
N ARG A 104 18.83 45.64 -4.80
CA ARG A 104 17.73 45.63 -5.77
C ARG A 104 17.05 47.00 -5.92
N TYR A 105 16.99 47.78 -4.84
CA TYR A 105 16.43 49.13 -4.84
C TYR A 105 17.32 50.15 -5.55
N GLU A 106 18.64 50.10 -5.31
CA GLU A 106 19.61 50.96 -6.00
C GLU A 106 19.62 50.67 -7.51
N PHE A 107 19.48 49.39 -7.90
CA PHE A 107 19.38 49.01 -9.32
C PHE A 107 18.09 49.53 -9.96
N ALA A 108 16.94 49.35 -9.29
CA ALA A 108 15.66 49.81 -9.79
C ALA A 108 15.63 51.34 -9.96
N ALA A 109 16.20 52.09 -9.01
CA ALA A 109 16.29 53.55 -9.09
C ALA A 109 17.17 54.01 -10.26
N GLY A 110 18.34 53.40 -10.45
CA GLY A 110 19.23 53.71 -11.57
C GLY A 110 18.64 53.35 -12.92
N LEU A 111 17.97 52.20 -13.02
CA LEU A 111 17.29 51.77 -14.25
C LEU A 111 16.13 52.71 -14.60
N ASN A 112 15.32 53.12 -13.62
CA ASN A 112 14.20 54.03 -13.86
C ASN A 112 14.69 55.39 -14.37
N ALA A 113 15.74 55.96 -13.76
CA ALA A 113 16.33 57.21 -14.20
C ALA A 113 16.88 57.14 -15.64
N CYS A 114 17.52 56.02 -16.00
CA CYS A 114 17.97 55.79 -17.37
C CYS A 114 16.79 55.64 -18.35
N LEU A 115 15.73 54.92 -17.98
CA LEU A 115 14.53 54.78 -18.80
C LEU A 115 13.83 56.13 -19.02
N ASP A 116 13.78 57.00 -18.02
CA ASP A 116 13.22 58.35 -18.15
C ASP A 116 14.06 59.22 -19.10
N GLN A 117 15.39 59.09 -19.05
CA GLN A 117 16.31 59.79 -19.95
C GLN A 117 16.18 59.25 -21.39
N VAL A 118 16.11 57.93 -21.57
CA VAL A 118 15.87 57.29 -22.87
C VAL A 118 14.52 57.70 -23.43
N THR A 119 13.47 57.77 -22.61
CA THR A 119 12.13 58.24 -23.03
C THR A 119 12.17 59.70 -23.46
N ARG A 120 12.94 60.56 -22.77
CA ARG A 120 13.20 61.95 -23.20
C ARG A 120 13.99 62.02 -24.51
N LEU A 121 15.02 61.19 -24.68
CA LEU A 121 15.81 61.13 -25.91
C LEU A 121 14.94 60.66 -27.08
N ILE A 122 14.08 59.66 -26.88
CA ILE A 122 13.10 59.19 -27.87
C ILE A 122 12.06 60.29 -28.17
N GLY A 123 11.60 61.03 -27.15
CA GLY A 123 10.70 62.17 -27.32
C GLY A 123 11.32 63.39 -28.02
N SER A 124 12.65 63.55 -27.95
CA SER A 124 13.40 64.60 -28.66
C SER A 124 13.94 64.16 -30.03
N SER A 125 14.06 62.85 -30.26
CA SER A 125 14.58 62.27 -31.50
C SER A 125 13.50 62.08 -32.57
N THR A 126 12.23 62.38 -32.28
CA THR A 126 11.14 62.45 -33.26
C THR A 126 11.08 63.78 -34.03
N ALA A 127 12.04 64.69 -33.80
CA ALA A 127 12.17 65.93 -34.57
C ALA A 127 13.00 65.79 -35.87
N ASN A 128 13.65 64.64 -36.11
CA ASN A 128 14.27 64.34 -37.40
C ASN A 128 13.48 63.25 -38.11
N LEU A 129 12.81 63.68 -39.16
CA LEU A 129 11.93 62.93 -40.04
C LEU A 129 12.52 61.58 -40.43
N VAL A 130 11.72 60.52 -40.24
CA VAL A 130 11.76 59.31 -41.08
C VAL A 130 11.82 59.79 -42.53
N THR A 131 12.94 59.59 -43.22
CA THR A 131 13.05 59.93 -44.64
C THR A 131 12.28 58.87 -45.46
N LYS A 132 11.82 59.23 -46.66
CA LYS A 132 11.18 58.25 -47.56
C LYS A 132 12.10 57.07 -47.89
N GLU A 133 13.42 57.27 -47.80
CA GLU A 133 14.43 56.24 -47.99
C GLU A 133 14.51 55.26 -46.80
N ASP A 134 14.31 55.72 -45.57
CA ASP A 134 14.23 54.87 -44.37
C ASP A 134 12.96 54.01 -44.36
N LEU A 135 11.83 54.57 -44.78
CA LEU A 135 10.60 53.81 -44.99
C LEU A 135 10.76 52.76 -46.11
N ALA A 136 11.48 53.10 -47.18
CA ALA A 136 11.78 52.16 -48.25
C ALA A 136 12.76 51.06 -47.82
N THR A 137 13.74 51.36 -46.97
CA THR A 137 14.65 50.35 -46.40
C THR A 137 13.94 49.49 -45.36
N LEU A 138 13.05 50.03 -44.54
CA LEU A 138 12.22 49.23 -43.63
C LEU A 138 11.21 48.37 -44.40
N GLN A 139 10.62 48.86 -45.49
CA GLN A 139 9.80 48.03 -46.38
C GLN A 139 10.63 46.93 -47.06
N LYS A 140 11.84 47.27 -47.54
CA LYS A 140 12.75 46.31 -48.16
C LYS A 140 13.25 45.27 -47.16
N LEU A 141 13.59 45.66 -45.93
CA LEU A 141 13.97 44.74 -44.86
C LEU A 141 12.76 43.94 -44.37
N GLN A 142 11.55 44.51 -44.33
CA GLN A 142 10.32 43.74 -44.11
C GLN A 142 10.09 42.72 -45.21
N GLU A 143 10.34 43.04 -46.48
CA GLU A 143 10.22 42.11 -47.61
C GLU A 143 11.33 41.05 -47.59
N GLU A 144 12.57 41.43 -47.30
CA GLU A 144 13.73 40.54 -47.22
C GLU A 144 13.64 39.60 -46.01
N PHE A 145 13.19 40.10 -44.85
CA PHE A 145 12.96 39.28 -43.66
C PHE A 145 11.55 38.67 -43.59
N ALA A 146 10.60 39.01 -44.47
CA ALA A 146 9.27 38.41 -44.48
C ALA A 146 9.36 36.89 -44.68
N ALA A 147 10.23 36.44 -45.59
CA ALA A 147 10.47 35.03 -45.82
C ALA A 147 11.11 34.34 -44.61
N GLU A 148 12.04 35.01 -43.92
CA GLU A 148 12.70 34.47 -42.74
C GLU A 148 11.80 34.47 -41.49
N LEU A 149 11.00 35.50 -41.28
CA LEU A 149 9.99 35.60 -40.22
C LEU A 149 8.84 34.62 -40.45
N ALA A 150 8.42 34.41 -41.70
CA ALA A 150 7.47 33.36 -42.04
C ALA A 150 8.06 31.97 -41.74
N THR A 151 9.35 31.77 -41.99
CA THR A 151 10.07 30.53 -41.64
C THR A 151 10.19 30.35 -40.12
N LEU A 152 10.49 31.42 -39.38
CA LEU A 152 10.59 31.38 -37.92
C LEU A 152 9.23 31.15 -37.27
N ARG A 153 8.17 31.82 -37.75
CA ARG A 153 6.79 31.57 -37.33
C ARG A 153 6.38 30.15 -37.66
N GLY A 154 6.68 29.65 -38.86
CA GLY A 154 6.45 28.24 -39.20
C GLY A 154 7.21 27.26 -38.31
N LYS A 155 8.44 27.59 -37.89
CA LYS A 155 9.19 26.81 -36.91
C LYS A 155 8.57 26.88 -35.52
N ILE A 156 8.10 28.04 -35.08
CA ILE A 156 7.39 28.24 -33.80
C ILE A 156 6.07 27.47 -33.82
N ASP A 157 5.26 27.60 -34.87
CA ASP A 157 4.01 26.86 -35.04
C ASP A 157 4.27 25.34 -35.06
N THR A 158 5.36 24.90 -35.71
CA THR A 158 5.79 23.49 -35.69
C THR A 158 6.28 23.05 -34.31
N LEU A 159 6.97 23.91 -33.57
CA LEU A 159 7.45 23.64 -32.21
C LEU A 159 6.28 23.62 -31.21
N GLU A 160 5.32 24.53 -31.31
CA GLU A 160 4.09 24.53 -30.52
C GLU A 160 3.22 23.32 -30.87
N ALA A 161 3.10 22.96 -32.16
CA ALA A 161 2.40 21.75 -32.57
C ALA A 161 3.10 20.48 -32.06
N ARG A 162 4.43 20.40 -32.15
CA ARG A 162 5.22 19.30 -31.57
C ARG A 162 5.15 19.27 -30.05
N THR A 163 5.15 20.42 -29.38
CA THR A 163 5.03 20.50 -27.92
C THR A 163 3.64 20.08 -27.49
N SER A 164 2.59 20.54 -28.18
CA SER A 164 1.20 20.12 -27.95
C SER A 164 0.99 18.64 -28.27
N GLU A 165 1.62 18.11 -29.33
CA GLU A 165 1.60 16.69 -29.68
C GLU A 165 2.38 15.86 -28.65
N LEU A 166 3.53 16.34 -28.17
CA LEU A 166 4.30 15.70 -27.10
C LEU A 166 3.54 15.73 -25.78
N GLU A 167 2.90 16.84 -25.40
CA GLU A 167 2.05 16.98 -24.21
C GLU A 167 0.78 16.12 -24.33
N ALA A 168 0.14 16.07 -25.50
CA ALA A 168 -1.02 15.21 -25.76
C ALA A 168 -0.64 13.73 -25.82
N ASN A 169 0.62 13.41 -26.14
CA ASN A 169 1.18 12.06 -26.14
C ASN A 169 2.20 11.85 -25.00
N GLN A 170 2.13 12.63 -23.91
CA GLN A 170 2.92 12.42 -22.68
C GLN A 170 2.39 11.20 -21.90
N PHE A 171 2.03 10.14 -22.63
CA PHE A 171 2.09 8.81 -22.06
C PHE A 171 3.55 8.56 -21.68
N SER A 172 3.87 8.66 -20.40
CA SER A 172 5.01 7.91 -19.88
C SER A 172 4.63 6.43 -19.93
N THR A 173 4.67 5.81 -21.12
CA THR A 173 4.49 4.36 -21.30
C THR A 173 5.59 3.55 -20.62
N THR A 174 6.52 4.19 -19.92
CA THR A 174 7.54 3.59 -19.07
C THR A 174 6.87 2.78 -17.96
N THR A 175 6.61 1.52 -18.27
CA THR A 175 6.24 0.53 -17.28
C THR A 175 7.46 0.28 -16.41
N LYS A 176 7.36 0.62 -15.12
CA LYS A 176 8.40 0.31 -14.15
C LYS A 176 8.21 -1.13 -13.70
N LEU A 177 9.25 -1.94 -13.84
CA LEU A 177 9.32 -3.26 -13.22
C LEU A 177 9.88 -3.09 -11.81
N ILE A 178 9.20 -3.67 -10.82
CA ILE A 178 9.72 -3.88 -9.48
C ILE A 178 9.82 -5.38 -9.26
N GLY A 179 11.02 -5.86 -8.96
CA GLY A 179 11.30 -7.24 -8.63
C GLY A 179 11.60 -7.44 -7.15
N GLU A 180 11.03 -8.48 -6.57
CA GLU A 180 11.30 -8.94 -5.22
C GLU A 180 11.55 -10.45 -5.25
N VAL A 181 12.69 -10.88 -4.70
CA VAL A 181 13.04 -12.30 -4.57
C VAL A 181 13.40 -12.61 -3.13
N ILE A 182 12.79 -13.64 -2.58
CA ILE A 182 12.98 -14.10 -1.21
C ILE A 182 13.60 -15.49 -1.24
N PHE A 183 14.60 -15.69 -0.37
CA PHE A 183 15.07 -17.00 0.07
C PHE A 183 14.97 -17.05 1.59
N ALA A 184 14.39 -18.10 2.15
CA ALA A 184 14.19 -18.22 3.59
C ALA A 184 14.55 -19.62 4.09
N VAL A 185 15.36 -19.68 5.13
CA VAL A 185 15.49 -20.88 5.97
C VAL A 185 14.56 -20.69 7.15
N THR A 186 13.66 -21.65 7.38
CA THR A 186 12.71 -21.59 8.49
C THR A 186 12.64 -22.94 9.20
N ASP A 187 12.47 -22.91 10.52
CA ASP A 187 12.35 -24.11 11.34
C ASP A 187 11.40 -23.89 12.52
N VAL A 188 10.82 -24.98 13.01
CA VAL A 188 10.16 -25.01 14.32
C VAL A 188 11.18 -25.53 15.32
N LEU A 189 11.67 -24.63 16.17
CA LEU A 189 12.76 -24.89 17.12
C LEU A 189 12.27 -25.55 18.41
N VAL A 190 10.99 -25.37 18.74
CA VAL A 190 10.30 -25.88 19.94
C VAL A 190 8.83 -26.11 19.59
N GLY A 191 8.21 -27.15 20.16
CA GLY A 191 6.77 -27.39 20.12
C GLY A 191 6.29 -28.36 19.04
N ASP A 192 7.22 -29.07 18.37
CA ASP A 192 6.95 -30.19 17.47
C ASP A 192 7.31 -31.54 18.11
N GLY A 193 6.81 -32.65 17.56
CA GLY A 193 7.02 -34.00 18.12
C GLY A 193 6.42 -34.26 19.50
N GLU A 194 5.71 -33.30 20.09
CA GLU A 194 5.12 -33.39 21.41
C GLU A 194 3.77 -34.11 21.42
N LYS A 195 3.49 -34.79 22.53
CA LYS A 195 2.22 -35.45 22.79
C LYS A 195 1.28 -34.50 23.52
N VAL A 196 0.14 -34.23 22.89
CA VAL A 196 -0.94 -33.41 23.43
C VAL A 196 -2.13 -34.30 23.77
N SER A 197 -2.57 -34.27 25.02
CA SER A 197 -3.79 -34.97 25.44
C SER A 197 -4.99 -34.03 25.36
N LEU A 198 -5.91 -34.30 24.43
CA LEU A 198 -7.12 -33.50 24.24
C LEU A 198 -8.36 -34.32 24.65
N PRO A 199 -9.39 -33.68 25.23
CA PRO A 199 -10.62 -34.35 25.60
C PRO A 199 -11.38 -34.80 24.34
N LEU A 200 -11.91 -36.02 24.38
CA LEU A 200 -12.82 -36.56 23.38
C LEU A 200 -14.24 -36.65 23.93
N SER A 201 -15.21 -36.82 23.03
CA SER A 201 -16.52 -37.29 23.42
C SER A 201 -16.37 -38.64 24.15
N PRO A 202 -16.92 -38.81 25.37
CA PRO A 202 -16.80 -40.06 26.14
C PRO A 202 -17.52 -41.24 25.47
N LEU A 203 -18.33 -40.97 24.44
CA LEU A 203 -19.03 -41.96 23.64
C LEU A 203 -18.71 -41.73 22.17
N ASN A 204 -18.62 -42.82 21.40
CA ASN A 204 -18.56 -42.75 19.95
C ASN A 204 -19.89 -42.16 19.41
N PRO A 205 -19.88 -41.04 18.67
CA PRO A 205 -21.10 -40.41 18.19
C PRO A 205 -21.88 -41.27 17.17
N PHE A 206 -21.23 -42.23 16.52
CA PHE A 206 -21.85 -43.11 15.53
C PHE A 206 -22.39 -44.42 16.11
N THR A 207 -21.81 -44.91 17.22
CA THR A 207 -22.16 -46.23 17.78
C THR A 207 -22.70 -46.18 19.21
N GLY A 208 -22.58 -45.04 19.89
CA GLY A 208 -22.95 -44.88 21.31
C GLY A 208 -22.06 -45.66 22.28
N ALA A 209 -21.02 -46.34 21.80
CA ALA A 209 -20.11 -47.12 22.63
C ALA A 209 -19.21 -46.20 23.48
N PRO A 210 -18.91 -46.56 24.75
CA PRO A 210 -17.89 -45.88 25.55
C PRO A 210 -16.55 -45.81 24.83
N ARG A 211 -15.88 -44.65 24.94
CA ARG A 211 -14.52 -44.41 24.45
C ARG A 211 -13.67 -43.78 25.54
N GLU A 212 -12.36 -43.77 25.33
CA GLU A 212 -11.43 -43.02 26.17
C GLU A 212 -11.84 -41.54 26.19
N ARG A 213 -11.83 -40.93 27.38
CA ARG A 213 -12.23 -39.51 27.57
C ARG A 213 -11.20 -38.53 27.01
N PHE A 214 -10.00 -39.01 26.72
CA PHE A 214 -8.90 -38.24 26.19
C PHE A 214 -8.20 -39.07 25.13
N ARG A 215 -7.58 -38.42 24.14
CA ARG A 215 -6.68 -39.06 23.20
C ARG A 215 -5.39 -38.26 23.08
N GLU A 216 -4.29 -38.97 22.99
CA GLU A 216 -2.99 -38.39 22.66
C GLU A 216 -2.94 -38.11 21.15
N PHE A 217 -2.66 -36.86 20.81
CA PHE A 217 -2.29 -36.41 19.48
C PHE A 217 -0.82 -36.06 19.51
N THR A 218 -0.07 -36.44 18.48
CA THR A 218 1.32 -36.02 18.36
C THR A 218 1.37 -34.83 17.39
N THR A 219 1.99 -33.73 17.79
CA THR A 219 2.36 -32.68 16.83
C THR A 219 3.36 -33.27 15.86
N ASP A 220 3.18 -33.04 14.55
CA ASP A 220 4.05 -33.67 13.57
C ASP A 220 5.48 -33.12 13.73
N ASP A 221 6.48 -34.00 13.70
CA ASP A 221 7.89 -33.59 13.66
C ASP A 221 8.08 -32.67 12.45
N GLN A 222 8.53 -31.44 12.69
CA GLN A 222 8.80 -30.49 11.63
C GLN A 222 10.26 -30.62 11.22
N SER A 223 10.57 -30.17 10.02
CA SER A 223 11.95 -30.14 9.52
C SER A 223 12.27 -28.76 9.03
N THR A 224 13.54 -28.38 9.18
CA THR A 224 14.05 -27.14 8.59
C THR A 224 13.73 -27.11 7.09
N VAL A 225 13.08 -26.05 6.63
CA VAL A 225 12.72 -25.86 5.21
C VAL A 225 13.54 -24.73 4.59
N PHE A 226 13.79 -24.87 3.29
CA PHE A 226 14.33 -23.79 2.46
C PHE A 226 13.28 -23.35 1.43
N ALA A 227 12.70 -22.18 1.70
CA ALA A 227 11.63 -21.58 0.92
C ALA A 227 12.13 -20.45 0.02
N ASN A 228 11.39 -20.19 -1.05
CA ASN A 228 11.59 -19.08 -1.95
C ASN A 228 10.25 -18.48 -2.39
N ARG A 229 10.31 -17.22 -2.82
CA ARG A 229 9.24 -16.53 -3.53
C ARG A 229 9.84 -15.50 -4.48
N VAL A 230 9.25 -15.36 -5.66
CA VAL A 230 9.51 -14.29 -6.61
C VAL A 230 8.22 -13.51 -6.81
N ARG A 231 8.28 -12.19 -6.72
CA ARG A 231 7.19 -11.27 -7.06
C ARG A 231 7.71 -10.23 -8.06
N LEU A 232 6.99 -10.08 -9.16
CA LEU A 232 7.26 -9.09 -10.20
C LEU A 232 6.04 -8.19 -10.34
N GLU A 233 6.23 -6.90 -10.15
CA GLU A 233 5.19 -5.88 -10.33
C GLU A 233 5.51 -5.00 -11.53
N LEU A 234 4.56 -4.93 -12.46
CA LEU A 234 4.61 -4.01 -13.60
C LEU A 234 3.69 -2.84 -13.28
N LEU A 235 4.28 -1.66 -13.15
CA LEU A 235 3.61 -0.41 -12.80
C LEU A 235 3.61 0.51 -14.02
N THR A 236 2.45 0.68 -14.64
CA THR A 236 2.27 1.52 -15.84
C THR A 236 1.41 2.73 -15.49
N SER A 237 1.78 3.92 -15.96
CA SER A 237 0.98 5.14 -15.82
C SER A 237 0.62 5.66 -17.21
N PHE A 238 -0.65 6.01 -17.45
CA PHE A 238 -1.08 6.54 -18.74
C PHE A 238 -1.21 8.07 -18.74
N THR A 239 -1.38 8.69 -17.57
CA THR A 239 -1.62 10.12 -17.36
C THR A 239 -0.59 10.78 -16.44
N GLY A 240 0.27 9.99 -15.79
CA GLY A 240 1.22 10.47 -14.78
C GLY A 240 0.62 10.59 -13.37
N GLN A 241 -0.69 10.46 -13.22
CA GLN A 241 -1.39 10.49 -11.91
C GLN A 241 -2.15 9.18 -11.60
N ASP A 242 -2.23 8.29 -12.58
CA ASP A 242 -2.83 6.96 -12.52
C ASP A 242 -1.77 5.86 -12.51
N GLN A 243 -2.15 4.68 -12.05
CA GLN A 243 -1.27 3.52 -11.97
C GLN A 243 -2.04 2.23 -12.24
N LEU A 244 -1.67 1.52 -13.31
CA LEU A 244 -2.01 0.13 -13.54
C LEU A 244 -0.93 -0.75 -12.89
N LYS A 245 -1.34 -1.59 -11.94
CA LYS A 245 -0.50 -2.58 -11.27
C LYS A 245 -0.85 -3.98 -11.77
N ILE A 246 0.14 -4.68 -12.29
CA ILE A 246 0.08 -6.11 -12.59
C ILE A 246 1.11 -6.82 -11.71
N ARG A 247 0.66 -7.73 -10.85
CA ARG A 247 1.53 -8.51 -9.96
C ARG A 247 1.55 -9.98 -10.39
N LEU A 248 2.74 -10.47 -10.71
CA LEU A 248 3.03 -11.87 -10.96
C LEU A 248 3.81 -12.43 -9.77
N THR A 249 3.40 -13.59 -9.26
CA THR A 249 4.10 -14.27 -8.17
C THR A 249 4.37 -15.71 -8.55
N ALA A 250 5.47 -16.27 -8.04
CA ALA A 250 5.81 -17.69 -8.03
C ALA A 250 6.54 -18.01 -6.73
N GLY A 251 6.47 -19.25 -6.23
CA GLY A 251 7.24 -19.67 -5.07
C GLY A 251 7.00 -21.12 -4.69
N ASN A 252 7.79 -21.62 -3.74
CA ASN A 252 7.74 -23.02 -3.29
C ASN A 252 7.24 -23.18 -1.84
N SER A 253 6.77 -22.11 -1.22
CA SER A 253 6.37 -22.11 0.19
C SER A 253 4.87 -22.36 0.33
N ALA A 254 4.50 -23.55 0.78
CA ALA A 254 3.09 -23.86 0.98
C ALA A 254 2.47 -23.03 2.11
N HIS A 255 1.20 -22.70 1.91
CA HIS A 255 0.36 -22.13 2.94
C HIS A 255 0.06 -23.21 4.01
N PRO A 256 0.28 -22.97 5.32
CA PRO A 256 0.10 -23.97 6.39
C PRO A 256 -1.27 -24.68 6.37
N GLY A 257 -2.34 -23.94 6.07
CA GLY A 257 -3.71 -24.47 6.03
C GLY A 257 -4.18 -25.07 4.69
N ARG A 258 -3.37 -25.07 3.63
CA ARG A 258 -3.82 -25.50 2.29
C ARG A 258 -2.83 -26.47 1.68
N ARG A 259 -3.30 -27.67 1.32
CA ARG A 259 -2.49 -28.62 0.56
C ARG A 259 -2.27 -28.07 -0.85
N ALA A 260 -1.02 -27.77 -1.17
CA ALA A 260 -0.66 -27.51 -2.55
C ALA A 260 -0.91 -28.79 -3.39
N PRO A 261 -1.19 -28.67 -4.70
CA PRO A 261 -1.44 -29.80 -5.60
C PRO A 261 -0.34 -30.88 -5.61
N ASP A 262 0.85 -30.55 -5.15
CA ASP A 262 2.05 -31.37 -5.04
C ASP A 262 2.32 -31.87 -3.61
N ASN A 263 1.33 -31.80 -2.70
CA ASN A 263 1.42 -32.20 -1.29
C ASN A 263 2.45 -31.43 -0.45
N ILE A 264 2.94 -30.27 -0.88
CA ILE A 264 3.73 -29.41 0.02
C ILE A 264 2.79 -28.88 1.10
N ARG A 265 3.20 -29.06 2.36
CA ARG A 265 2.52 -28.58 3.57
C ARG A 265 3.33 -27.43 4.18
N GLY A 266 2.66 -26.47 4.80
CA GLY A 266 3.35 -25.54 5.69
C GLY A 266 3.57 -26.17 7.06
N PHE A 267 4.15 -25.42 8.00
CA PHE A 267 4.39 -25.92 9.34
C PHE A 267 3.09 -26.23 10.08
N GLU A 268 3.06 -27.38 10.75
CA GLU A 268 1.85 -27.97 11.31
C GLU A 268 2.02 -28.20 12.83
N TYR A 269 1.45 -27.32 13.65
CA TYR A 269 1.49 -27.42 15.12
C TYR A 269 0.14 -27.06 15.75
N GLY A 270 0.01 -27.31 17.06
CA GLY A 270 -1.18 -26.95 17.83
C GLY A 270 -2.46 -27.60 17.31
N PRO A 271 -2.69 -28.91 17.54
CA PRO A 271 -3.94 -29.56 17.15
C PRO A 271 -5.16 -28.80 17.68
N ASN A 272 -6.19 -28.67 16.83
CA ASN A 272 -7.41 -27.95 17.18
C ASN A 272 -8.26 -28.79 18.14
N PRO A 273 -8.50 -28.32 19.39
CA PRO A 273 -9.25 -29.07 20.38
C PRO A 273 -10.71 -29.33 20.00
N VAL A 274 -11.30 -28.45 19.19
CA VAL A 274 -12.71 -28.55 18.78
C VAL A 274 -12.88 -29.61 17.69
N THR A 275 -12.00 -29.66 16.69
CA THR A 275 -12.09 -30.68 15.64
C THR A 275 -11.57 -32.03 16.10
N ALA A 276 -10.60 -32.07 17.02
CA ALA A 276 -10.19 -33.30 17.71
C ALA A 276 -11.38 -34.00 18.39
N TYR A 277 -12.29 -33.22 18.98
CA TYR A 277 -13.54 -33.73 19.54
C TYR A 277 -14.47 -34.34 18.47
N GLN A 278 -14.54 -33.73 17.28
CA GLN A 278 -15.44 -34.11 16.20
C GLN A 278 -14.94 -35.29 15.36
N SER A 279 -13.62 -35.44 15.19
CA SER A 279 -13.02 -36.44 14.29
C SER A 279 -13.16 -37.89 14.74
N GLY A 280 -13.76 -38.15 15.91
CA GLY A 280 -13.78 -39.48 16.51
C GLY A 280 -12.38 -40.01 16.86
N GLY A 281 -11.38 -39.11 16.82
CA GLY A 281 -10.01 -39.30 17.24
C GLY A 281 -8.97 -39.45 16.12
N ASP A 282 -9.32 -39.65 14.84
CA ASP A 282 -8.28 -39.84 13.81
C ASP A 282 -7.35 -38.62 13.73
N GLN A 283 -6.04 -38.85 13.85
CA GLN A 283 -5.03 -37.79 13.83
C GLN A 283 -5.01 -37.07 12.47
N ALA A 284 -5.31 -37.79 11.39
CA ALA A 284 -5.36 -37.22 10.04
C ALA A 284 -6.49 -36.18 9.85
N ASP A 285 -7.51 -36.22 10.70
CA ASP A 285 -8.72 -35.41 10.60
C ASP A 285 -8.71 -34.20 11.56
N VAL A 286 -7.68 -34.08 12.40
CA VAL A 286 -7.55 -32.95 13.34
C VAL A 286 -6.88 -31.78 12.64
N ALA A 287 -7.67 -30.73 12.38
CA ALA A 287 -7.15 -29.45 11.91
C ALA A 287 -6.04 -28.92 12.84
N ARG A 288 -5.02 -28.29 12.26
CA ARG A 288 -3.90 -27.65 12.99
C ARG A 288 -3.97 -26.14 12.80
N THR A 289 -3.21 -25.40 13.60
CA THR A 289 -3.23 -23.94 13.52
C THR A 289 -2.37 -23.41 12.37
N ASN A 290 -2.74 -22.22 11.86
CA ASN A 290 -1.97 -21.43 10.90
C ASN A 290 -1.31 -20.21 11.57
N GLU A 291 -1.39 -20.09 12.89
CA GLU A 291 -0.75 -19.01 13.66
C GLU A 291 0.76 -18.98 13.39
N GLY A 292 1.38 -17.80 13.32
CA GLY A 292 2.81 -17.68 13.00
C GLY A 292 3.16 -17.77 11.51
N GLN A 293 2.17 -17.85 10.62
CA GLN A 293 2.37 -17.85 9.16
C GLN A 293 3.25 -16.68 8.70
N GLN A 294 4.22 -17.01 7.86
CA GLN A 294 5.20 -16.07 7.34
C GLN A 294 4.65 -15.28 6.14
N THR A 295 5.09 -14.04 5.98
CA THR A 295 4.62 -13.11 4.93
C THR A 295 4.92 -13.57 3.51
N PHE A 296 5.93 -14.44 3.34
CA PHE A 296 6.29 -15.00 2.03
C PHE A 296 5.52 -16.28 1.66
N GLN A 297 4.75 -16.86 2.60
CA GLN A 297 3.92 -18.06 2.38
C GLN A 297 2.54 -17.73 1.77
N ASP A 298 2.26 -16.44 1.52
CA ASP A 298 1.06 -15.99 0.82
C ASP A 298 1.20 -16.18 -0.70
N ILE A 299 1.16 -17.44 -1.13
CA ILE A 299 1.07 -17.86 -2.54
C ILE A 299 -0.18 -18.71 -2.79
N SER A 300 -1.17 -18.61 -1.91
CA SER A 300 -2.29 -19.56 -1.80
C SER A 300 -3.25 -19.57 -3.00
N THR A 301 -3.18 -18.59 -3.90
CA THR A 301 -3.93 -18.54 -5.16
C THR A 301 -3.18 -19.19 -6.33
N LEU A 302 -1.92 -19.58 -6.13
CA LEU A 302 -1.08 -20.24 -7.12
C LEU A 302 -1.10 -21.76 -6.93
N SER A 303 -1.28 -22.49 -8.03
CA SER A 303 -1.21 -23.95 -8.06
C SER A 303 0.21 -24.44 -8.29
N ALA A 304 0.64 -25.49 -7.58
CA ALA A 304 1.94 -26.17 -7.68
C ALA A 304 3.19 -25.29 -7.42
N ASN A 305 4.23 -25.92 -6.89
CA ASN A 305 5.53 -25.34 -6.59
C ASN A 305 6.15 -24.60 -7.79
N ASN A 306 6.51 -23.34 -7.57
CA ASN A 306 7.16 -22.43 -8.52
C ASN A 306 6.37 -22.15 -9.81
N THR A 307 5.06 -22.31 -9.80
CA THR A 307 4.22 -21.86 -10.92
C THR A 307 4.03 -20.36 -10.85
N PHE A 308 4.22 -19.68 -11.99
CA PHE A 308 3.88 -18.27 -12.13
C PHE A 308 2.38 -18.08 -12.30
N GLY A 309 1.81 -17.14 -11.54
CA GLY A 309 0.43 -16.71 -11.78
C GLY A 309 0.19 -15.25 -11.43
N LEU A 310 -0.93 -14.76 -11.95
CA LEU A 310 -1.44 -13.42 -11.70
C LEU A 310 -2.03 -13.36 -10.29
N THR A 311 -1.39 -12.57 -9.42
CA THR A 311 -1.71 -12.44 -7.98
C THR A 311 -2.07 -11.01 -7.59
N GLY A 312 -2.32 -10.16 -8.58
CA GLY A 312 -2.81 -8.81 -8.38
C GLY A 312 -3.02 -8.13 -9.72
N LEU A 313 -4.21 -7.56 -9.90
CA LEU A 313 -4.53 -6.72 -11.06
C LEU A 313 -5.42 -5.58 -10.57
N SER A 314 -4.86 -4.38 -10.52
CA SER A 314 -5.60 -3.18 -10.10
C SER A 314 -5.20 -1.95 -10.89
N TYR A 315 -6.12 -1.01 -10.99
CA TYR A 315 -5.94 0.27 -11.65
C TYR A 315 -6.44 1.40 -10.74
N GLU A 316 -5.52 2.27 -10.36
CA GLU A 316 -5.74 3.40 -9.47
C GLU A 316 -5.68 4.69 -10.26
N PHE A 317 -6.63 5.60 -10.05
CA PHE A 317 -6.69 6.86 -10.78
C PHE A 317 -7.42 7.95 -9.98
N PRO A 318 -7.01 9.23 -10.13
CA PRO A 318 -7.73 10.34 -9.53
C PRO A 318 -9.00 10.63 -10.31
N ILE A 319 -10.12 10.78 -9.61
CA ILE A 319 -11.35 11.37 -10.15
C ILE A 319 -11.28 12.90 -10.04
N THR A 320 -10.73 13.38 -8.92
CA THR A 320 -10.42 14.80 -8.67
C THR A 320 -9.12 14.90 -7.87
N SER A 321 -8.66 16.12 -7.57
CA SER A 321 -7.49 16.32 -6.70
C SER A 321 -7.67 15.86 -5.25
N ARG A 322 -8.89 15.47 -4.84
CA ARG A 322 -9.19 14.99 -3.47
C ARG A 322 -9.95 13.66 -3.45
N LEU A 323 -10.25 13.09 -4.61
CA LEU A 323 -11.02 11.86 -4.74
C LEU A 323 -10.25 10.91 -5.64
N GLN A 324 -9.84 9.80 -5.06
CA GLN A 324 -9.13 8.72 -5.74
C GLN A 324 -10.00 7.49 -5.82
N ALA A 325 -9.88 6.76 -6.91
CA ALA A 325 -10.52 5.47 -7.10
C ALA A 325 -9.48 4.40 -7.39
N VAL A 326 -9.75 3.19 -6.92
CA VAL A 326 -9.09 1.98 -7.42
C VAL A 326 -10.14 1.00 -7.90
N ILE A 327 -9.85 0.32 -9.00
CA ILE A 327 -10.59 -0.84 -9.46
C ILE A 327 -9.66 -2.04 -9.37
N MET A 328 -10.10 -3.09 -8.69
CA MET A 328 -9.37 -4.33 -8.50
C MET A 328 -10.09 -5.43 -9.28
N ALA A 329 -9.39 -6.07 -10.22
CA ALA A 329 -9.95 -7.13 -11.05
C ALA A 329 -9.58 -8.53 -10.57
N LYS A 330 -8.42 -8.68 -9.89
CA LYS A 330 -7.95 -9.95 -9.33
C LYS A 330 -7.16 -9.70 -8.06
N ASP A 331 -7.40 -10.55 -7.05
CA ASP A 331 -6.72 -10.53 -5.75
C ASP A 331 -6.67 -9.15 -5.10
N GLY A 332 -7.74 -8.38 -5.25
CA GLY A 332 -7.92 -7.14 -4.51
C GLY A 332 -8.06 -7.41 -3.03
N GLU A 333 -7.38 -6.59 -2.23
CA GLU A 333 -7.43 -6.58 -0.78
C GLU A 333 -7.88 -5.21 -0.27
N HIS A 334 -8.50 -5.15 0.90
CA HIS A 334 -8.95 -3.86 1.43
C HIS A 334 -7.79 -2.88 1.69
N MET A 335 -6.58 -3.39 1.91
CA MET A 335 -5.36 -2.60 2.02
C MET A 335 -4.94 -1.90 0.72
N GLU A 336 -5.48 -2.25 -0.45
CA GLU A 336 -5.08 -1.63 -1.71
C GLU A 336 -5.61 -0.20 -1.91
N TYR A 337 -6.69 0.18 -1.22
CA TYR A 337 -7.31 1.50 -1.37
C TYR A 337 -7.37 2.32 -0.09
N VAL A 338 -7.11 1.69 1.06
CA VAL A 338 -7.06 2.39 2.33
C VAL A 338 -5.61 2.73 2.68
N PRO A 339 -5.35 3.90 3.28
CA PRO A 339 -4.05 4.16 3.88
C PRO A 339 -3.79 3.16 5.00
N THR A 340 -2.75 2.33 4.86
CA THR A 340 -2.27 1.42 5.92
C THR A 340 -1.12 2.03 6.71
N THR A 341 -1.16 3.35 6.91
CA THR A 341 -0.08 4.13 7.55
C THR A 341 0.08 3.86 9.04
N PHE A 342 -0.68 2.93 9.62
CA PHE A 342 -0.68 2.62 11.05
C PHE A 342 0.38 1.60 11.47
N SER A 343 1.29 1.21 10.57
CA SER A 343 2.34 0.24 10.87
C SER A 343 3.61 0.52 10.07
N LEU A 344 4.77 0.48 10.74
CA LEU A 344 6.07 0.48 10.09
C LEU A 344 6.52 -0.90 9.63
N PHE A 345 5.72 -1.93 9.88
CA PHE A 345 6.03 -3.34 9.58
C PHE A 345 5.28 -3.87 8.36
N ASP A 346 4.35 -3.08 7.84
CA ASP A 346 3.56 -3.35 6.66
C ASP A 346 4.38 -3.14 5.38
N ASP A 347 4.41 -4.14 4.50
CA ASP A 347 5.02 -4.08 3.16
C ASP A 347 4.13 -4.73 2.08
N GLY A 348 2.83 -4.84 2.33
CA GLY A 348 1.89 -5.53 1.44
C GLY A 348 2.26 -7.00 1.19
N ASN A 349 2.54 -7.75 2.27
CA ASN A 349 3.00 -9.14 2.23
C ASN A 349 4.28 -9.32 1.39
N GLY A 350 5.17 -8.32 1.30
CA GLY A 350 6.42 -8.30 0.53
C GLY A 350 7.63 -8.94 1.23
N GLY A 351 7.57 -9.24 2.53
CA GLY A 351 8.71 -9.87 3.21
C GLY A 351 9.99 -9.00 3.20
N THR A 352 9.84 -7.68 3.20
CA THR A 352 10.91 -6.70 3.45
C THR A 352 10.90 -6.23 4.91
N ARG A 353 9.83 -6.51 5.66
CA ARG A 353 9.65 -6.08 7.06
C ARG A 353 9.32 -7.26 7.98
N SER A 354 8.17 -7.26 8.66
CA SER A 354 7.74 -8.32 9.60
C SER A 354 7.90 -9.72 9.01
N LEU A 355 8.17 -10.69 9.88
CA LEU A 355 8.19 -12.09 9.52
C LEU A 355 6.77 -12.61 9.32
N SER A 356 5.84 -12.27 10.21
CA SER A 356 4.47 -12.79 10.18
C SER A 356 3.45 -11.86 9.55
N ILE A 357 2.35 -12.44 9.06
CA ILE A 357 1.16 -11.71 8.57
C ILE A 357 0.55 -10.86 9.70
N LEU A 358 0.46 -11.40 10.92
CA LEU A 358 -0.07 -10.67 12.08
C LEU A 358 0.74 -9.41 12.39
N GLY A 359 2.07 -9.50 12.33
CA GLY A 359 2.95 -8.38 12.66
C GLY A 359 2.86 -7.20 11.70
N GLN A 360 2.25 -7.38 10.51
CA GLN A 360 2.14 -6.31 9.54
C GLN A 360 1.10 -5.26 9.91
N ARG A 361 -0.10 -5.69 10.28
CA ARG A 361 -1.27 -4.79 10.37
C ARG A 361 -2.43 -5.45 11.12
N ASN A 362 -3.47 -4.66 11.38
CA ASN A 362 -4.73 -5.14 11.94
C ASN A 362 -5.38 -6.21 11.03
N PRO A 363 -5.67 -7.43 11.52
CA PRO A 363 -6.31 -8.50 10.73
C PRO A 363 -7.69 -8.16 10.15
N ILE A 364 -8.33 -7.07 10.59
CA ILE A 364 -9.60 -6.61 10.02
C ILE A 364 -9.55 -6.37 8.50
N TYR A 365 -8.38 -6.05 7.94
CA TYR A 365 -8.20 -5.87 6.49
C TYR A 365 -8.21 -7.19 5.71
N SER A 366 -8.00 -8.32 6.40
CA SER A 366 -8.01 -9.66 5.81
C SER A 366 -9.42 -10.26 5.76
N LEU A 367 -10.44 -9.61 6.32
CA LEU A 367 -11.84 -10.07 6.22
C LEU A 367 -12.37 -9.86 4.80
N GLY A 368 -13.22 -10.79 4.35
CA GLY A 368 -13.81 -10.72 3.00
C GLY A 368 -13.06 -11.50 1.94
N GLY A 369 -11.78 -11.80 2.17
CA GLY A 369 -10.95 -12.54 1.23
C GLY A 369 -10.56 -11.72 -0.01
N LEU A 370 -9.74 -12.35 -0.86
CA LEU A 370 -9.29 -11.81 -2.13
C LEU A 370 -10.44 -11.79 -3.14
N GLY A 371 -10.53 -10.72 -3.94
CA GLY A 371 -11.61 -10.62 -4.92
C GLY A 371 -11.46 -9.48 -5.92
N ALA A 372 -12.48 -9.33 -6.76
CA ALA A 372 -12.65 -8.14 -7.59
C ALA A 372 -13.50 -7.10 -6.85
N GLY A 373 -13.31 -5.83 -7.16
CA GLY A 373 -14.05 -4.77 -6.49
C GLY A 373 -13.54 -3.38 -6.80
N ALA A 374 -13.95 -2.43 -5.99
CA ALA A 374 -13.55 -1.03 -6.12
C ALA A 374 -13.44 -0.35 -4.76
N GLY A 375 -12.52 0.59 -4.67
CA GLY A 375 -12.33 1.46 -3.51
C GLY A 375 -12.35 2.92 -3.92
N LEU A 376 -12.82 3.77 -3.02
CA LEU A 376 -12.78 5.22 -3.13
C LEU A 376 -12.14 5.79 -1.87
N THR A 377 -11.24 6.75 -2.05
CA THR A 377 -10.64 7.51 -0.96
C THR A 377 -10.88 8.99 -1.20
N TYR A 378 -11.54 9.64 -0.23
CA TYR A 378 -11.80 11.07 -0.24
C TYR A 378 -11.00 11.77 0.85
N GLU A 379 -10.20 12.75 0.45
CA GLU A 379 -9.41 13.58 1.34
C GLU A 379 -10.16 14.87 1.68
N PHE A 380 -10.68 14.96 2.90
CA PHE A 380 -11.32 16.19 3.37
C PHE A 380 -10.29 17.29 3.62
N SER A 381 -9.10 16.88 4.10
CA SER A 381 -7.93 17.72 4.36
C SER A 381 -6.68 16.84 4.44
N GLU A 382 -5.50 17.45 4.55
CA GLU A 382 -4.24 16.75 4.80
C GLU A 382 -4.26 15.89 6.09
N LYS A 383 -5.18 16.17 7.02
CA LYS A 383 -5.29 15.48 8.31
C LYS A 383 -6.40 14.44 8.37
N LEU A 384 -7.35 14.45 7.43
CA LEU A 384 -8.58 13.66 7.55
C LEU A 384 -9.01 13.13 6.19
N SER A 385 -9.12 11.81 6.07
CA SER A 385 -9.63 11.13 4.89
C SER A 385 -10.60 10.01 5.26
N LEU A 386 -11.51 9.71 4.34
CA LEU A 386 -12.42 8.58 4.40
C LEU A 386 -12.21 7.68 3.19
N SER A 387 -11.95 6.41 3.46
CA SER A 387 -11.86 5.36 2.44
C SER A 387 -13.05 4.42 2.57
N VAL A 388 -13.68 4.08 1.45
CA VAL A 388 -14.78 3.11 1.39
C VAL A 388 -14.55 2.21 0.20
N GLY A 389 -14.73 0.91 0.36
CA GLY A 389 -14.63 -0.01 -0.76
C GLY A 389 -15.41 -1.29 -0.56
N TYR A 390 -15.55 -2.00 -1.68
CA TYR A 390 -16.30 -3.23 -1.82
C TYR A 390 -15.43 -4.26 -2.52
N LEU A 391 -15.43 -5.49 -2.01
CA LEU A 391 -14.77 -6.65 -2.60
C LEU A 391 -15.75 -7.80 -2.72
N ALA A 392 -15.67 -8.55 -3.82
CA ALA A 392 -16.43 -9.76 -4.08
C ALA A 392 -15.47 -10.91 -4.45
N GLY A 393 -15.51 -11.99 -3.67
CA GLY A 393 -14.54 -13.10 -3.77
C GLY A 393 -14.80 -14.10 -4.89
N THR A 394 -15.99 -14.08 -5.51
CA THR A 394 -16.35 -14.94 -6.65
C THR A 394 -17.01 -14.15 -7.78
N ALA A 395 -16.52 -12.92 -7.98
CA ALA A 395 -17.07 -11.94 -8.92
C ALA A 395 -17.16 -12.44 -10.38
N GLU A 396 -16.23 -13.32 -10.76
CA GLU A 396 -16.10 -13.91 -12.09
C GLU A 396 -17.07 -15.08 -12.35
N ASN A 397 -17.69 -15.63 -11.31
CA ASN A 397 -18.52 -16.81 -11.41
C ASN A 397 -20.02 -16.44 -11.49
N PRO A 398 -20.71 -16.71 -12.63
CA PRO A 398 -22.11 -16.31 -12.83
C PRO A 398 -23.14 -17.28 -12.21
N THR A 399 -22.70 -18.37 -11.58
CA THR A 399 -23.63 -19.34 -10.97
C THR A 399 -24.31 -18.76 -9.72
N GLN A 400 -25.50 -19.25 -9.38
CA GLN A 400 -26.27 -18.79 -8.22
C GLN A 400 -25.44 -18.85 -6.92
N GLY A 401 -25.51 -17.82 -6.07
CA GLY A 401 -24.69 -17.70 -4.87
C GLY A 401 -23.26 -17.22 -5.11
N ASN A 402 -22.97 -16.70 -6.31
CA ASN A 402 -21.69 -16.12 -6.70
C ASN A 402 -21.88 -14.78 -7.43
N GLY A 403 -20.82 -14.28 -8.06
CA GLY A 403 -20.82 -13.03 -8.79
C GLY A 403 -20.57 -11.85 -7.89
N LEU A 404 -20.88 -10.65 -8.39
CA LEU A 404 -20.54 -9.41 -7.71
C LEU A 404 -21.30 -9.20 -6.40
N PHE A 405 -22.52 -9.72 -6.22
CA PHE A 405 -23.40 -9.32 -5.11
C PHE A 405 -24.07 -10.47 -4.35
N ASP A 406 -24.14 -11.66 -4.93
CA ASP A 406 -24.86 -12.82 -4.37
C ASP A 406 -23.90 -13.86 -3.74
N GLY A 407 -22.60 -13.62 -3.83
CA GLY A 407 -21.54 -14.47 -3.26
C GLY A 407 -20.80 -13.84 -2.09
N ARG A 408 -19.63 -14.42 -1.75
CA ARG A 408 -18.71 -13.89 -0.73
C ARG A 408 -18.38 -12.43 -1.04
N ASN A 409 -18.67 -11.51 -0.13
CA ASN A 409 -18.40 -10.09 -0.33
C ASN A 409 -18.14 -9.33 0.96
N SER A 410 -17.39 -8.23 0.87
CA SER A 410 -17.09 -7.38 2.00
C SER A 410 -17.11 -5.90 1.64
N VAL A 411 -17.62 -5.09 2.56
CA VAL A 411 -17.60 -3.62 2.54
C VAL A 411 -16.73 -3.16 3.69
N LEU A 412 -15.70 -2.36 3.42
CA LEU A 412 -14.90 -1.72 4.45
C LEU A 412 -14.94 -0.21 4.31
N ALA A 413 -15.15 0.46 5.44
CA ALA A 413 -15.02 1.90 5.59
C ALA A 413 -13.94 2.21 6.64
N GLN A 414 -13.06 3.17 6.34
CA GLN A 414 -12.01 3.62 7.24
C GLN A 414 -11.97 5.14 7.30
N LEU A 415 -12.02 5.68 8.50
CA LEU A 415 -11.69 7.07 8.78
C LEU A 415 -10.24 7.15 9.23
N THR A 416 -9.42 7.89 8.50
CA THR A 416 -8.00 8.11 8.81
C THR A 416 -7.82 9.53 9.32
N PHE A 417 -7.24 9.67 10.52
CA PHE A 417 -6.95 10.94 11.15
C PHE A 417 -5.47 11.07 11.50
N ASN A 418 -4.80 12.03 10.85
CA ASN A 418 -3.39 12.36 11.05
C ASN A 418 -3.28 13.76 11.69
N PRO A 419 -3.50 13.90 13.02
CA PRO A 419 -3.49 15.20 13.69
C PRO A 419 -2.15 15.94 13.54
N THR A 420 -1.06 15.18 13.50
CA THR A 420 0.33 15.62 13.32
C THR A 420 1.05 14.69 12.34
N PRO A 421 2.19 15.09 11.75
CA PRO A 421 2.94 14.23 10.83
C PRO A 421 3.50 12.94 11.45
N ASN A 422 3.57 12.86 12.78
CA ASN A 422 4.12 11.73 13.51
C ASN A 422 3.07 10.87 14.22
N LEU A 423 1.78 11.16 14.05
CA LEU A 423 0.68 10.41 14.66
C LEU A 423 -0.40 10.13 13.62
N SER A 424 -0.69 8.85 13.42
CA SER A 424 -1.78 8.35 12.57
C SER A 424 -2.75 7.53 13.40
N LEU A 425 -4.04 7.81 13.27
CA LEU A 425 -5.14 7.11 13.94
C LEU A 425 -6.17 6.65 12.90
N GLY A 426 -6.66 5.42 13.05
CA GLY A 426 -7.62 4.80 12.15
C GLY A 426 -8.83 4.24 12.90
N LEU A 427 -10.02 4.60 12.45
CA LEU A 427 -11.28 3.94 12.82
C LEU A 427 -11.75 3.11 11.63
N ILE A 428 -11.94 1.82 11.82
CA ILE A 428 -12.20 0.87 10.73
C ILE A 428 -13.48 0.11 11.03
N TYR A 429 -14.33 0.00 10.01
CA TYR A 429 -15.52 -0.84 10.05
C TYR A 429 -15.52 -1.75 8.83
N ASN A 430 -15.71 -3.05 9.05
CA ASN A 430 -15.85 -4.03 7.97
C ASN A 430 -17.15 -4.83 8.17
N LYS A 431 -17.95 -4.90 7.11
CA LYS A 431 -19.09 -5.80 7.02
C LYS A 431 -18.79 -6.85 5.95
N ASN A 432 -18.80 -8.12 6.33
CA ASN A 432 -18.52 -9.22 5.42
C ASN A 432 -19.71 -10.19 5.38
N TYR A 433 -20.03 -10.69 4.20
CA TYR A 433 -20.81 -11.89 4.01
C TYR A 433 -19.87 -12.96 3.47
N GLN A 434 -19.59 -13.96 4.30
CA GLN A 434 -18.67 -15.03 4.06
C GLN A 434 -19.42 -16.28 3.60
N VAL A 435 -18.91 -16.94 2.56
CA VAL A 435 -19.28 -18.30 2.17
C VAL A 435 -17.99 -19.10 2.06
N GLY A 436 -17.92 -20.24 2.73
CA GLY A 436 -16.72 -21.06 2.86
C GLY A 436 -15.76 -20.55 3.93
N SER A 437 -14.65 -21.26 4.11
CA SER A 437 -13.50 -20.88 4.95
C SER A 437 -12.28 -20.54 4.07
N PRO A 438 -11.28 -19.80 4.58
CA PRO A 438 -11.23 -19.14 5.89
C PRO A 438 -11.98 -17.80 5.91
N LEU A 439 -12.37 -17.37 7.12
CA LEU A 439 -12.97 -16.05 7.38
C LEU A 439 -11.96 -14.91 7.18
N PHE A 440 -10.75 -15.06 7.70
CA PHE A 440 -9.64 -14.13 7.49
C PHE A 440 -8.73 -14.67 6.37
N ASN A 441 -8.42 -13.84 5.38
CA ASN A 441 -7.45 -14.17 4.33
C ASN A 441 -6.09 -14.52 4.96
N ASN A 442 -5.31 -15.36 4.28
CA ASN A 442 -4.07 -15.95 4.79
C ASN A 442 -4.23 -16.71 6.11
N ASP A 443 -5.46 -17.13 6.40
CA ASP A 443 -5.85 -17.91 7.58
C ASP A 443 -5.26 -17.36 8.89
N VAL A 444 -5.08 -16.04 9.00
CA VAL A 444 -4.52 -15.41 10.21
C VAL A 444 -5.46 -15.64 11.39
N GLY A 445 -4.93 -16.16 12.49
CA GLY A 445 -5.73 -16.52 13.66
C GLY A 445 -5.79 -18.01 13.96
N THR A 446 -6.44 -18.32 15.07
CA THR A 446 -6.77 -19.69 15.45
C THR A 446 -7.64 -20.36 14.38
N SER A 447 -7.57 -21.69 14.26
CA SER A 447 -8.44 -22.45 13.35
C SER A 447 -9.92 -22.19 13.64
N LEU A 448 -10.28 -22.03 14.92
CA LEU A 448 -11.66 -21.73 15.32
C LEU A 448 -12.07 -20.31 14.87
N ALA A 449 -11.22 -19.29 14.91
CA ALA A 449 -11.59 -17.97 14.42
C ALA A 449 -11.85 -17.95 12.90
N ASN A 450 -11.16 -18.80 12.15
CA ASN A 450 -11.37 -18.96 10.71
C ASN A 450 -12.55 -19.88 10.35
N SER A 451 -13.11 -20.61 11.31
CA SER A 451 -14.30 -21.46 11.18
C SER A 451 -15.07 -21.50 12.51
N PRO A 452 -15.71 -20.37 12.91
CA PRO A 452 -16.14 -20.15 14.30
C PRO A 452 -17.34 -20.97 14.74
N ILE A 453 -18.15 -21.47 13.80
CA ILE A 453 -19.36 -22.22 14.09
C ILE A 453 -19.39 -23.46 13.18
N PHE A 454 -19.62 -24.63 13.76
CA PHE A 454 -19.74 -25.91 13.05
C PHE A 454 -21.08 -26.02 12.29
N LEU A 455 -21.16 -26.90 11.28
CA LEU A 455 -22.34 -27.19 10.42
C LEU A 455 -22.72 -26.15 9.37
N THR A 456 -22.05 -25.01 9.35
CA THR A 456 -22.29 -23.96 8.36
C THR A 456 -21.00 -23.25 8.06
N ASP A 457 -20.81 -22.90 6.80
CA ASP A 457 -19.71 -22.12 6.26
C ASP A 457 -20.18 -20.73 5.79
N LYS A 458 -21.43 -20.37 6.13
CA LYS A 458 -22.03 -19.08 5.78
C LYS A 458 -22.15 -18.20 7.00
N TYR A 459 -21.51 -17.03 6.93
CA TYR A 459 -21.47 -16.08 8.03
C TYR A 459 -21.73 -14.66 7.53
N ALA A 460 -22.44 -13.86 8.33
CA ALA A 460 -22.40 -12.41 8.22
C ALA A 460 -21.60 -11.88 9.40
N THR A 461 -20.69 -10.92 9.17
CA THR A 461 -19.88 -10.32 10.23
C THR A 461 -20.00 -8.82 10.26
N ASN A 462 -19.96 -8.26 11.47
CA ASN A 462 -19.73 -6.83 11.70
C ASN A 462 -18.45 -6.70 12.52
N SER A 463 -17.45 -6.02 11.96
CA SER A 463 -16.12 -5.90 12.55
C SER A 463 -15.77 -4.44 12.78
N TYR A 464 -15.21 -4.16 13.93
CA TYR A 464 -14.87 -2.83 14.42
C TYR A 464 -13.40 -2.82 14.79
N GLY A 465 -12.63 -1.89 14.22
CA GLY A 465 -11.19 -1.82 14.35
C GLY A 465 -10.71 -0.43 14.77
N LEU A 466 -9.65 -0.43 15.57
CA LEU A 466 -8.84 0.73 15.89
C LEU A 466 -7.41 0.41 15.47
N SER A 467 -6.73 1.37 14.85
CA SER A 467 -5.31 1.27 14.52
C SER A 467 -4.61 2.59 14.82
N ALA A 468 -3.37 2.54 15.29
CA ALA A 468 -2.60 3.72 15.60
C ALA A 468 -1.12 3.52 15.31
N LEU A 469 -0.44 4.58 14.85
CA LEU A 469 1.00 4.68 14.79
C LEU A 469 1.44 6.02 15.36
N TRP A 470 2.32 5.98 16.35
CA TRP A 470 2.99 7.15 16.91
C TRP A 470 4.50 7.03 16.72
N GLN A 471 5.04 7.84 15.82
CA GLN A 471 6.48 8.02 15.67
C GLN A 471 6.97 8.98 16.75
N VAL A 472 7.36 8.42 17.89
CA VAL A 472 7.85 9.15 19.06
C VAL A 472 9.07 10.01 18.70
N ASN A 473 9.98 9.44 17.91
CA ASN A 473 11.10 10.14 17.30
C ASN A 473 11.59 9.39 16.04
N ARG A 474 12.64 9.89 15.38
CA ARG A 474 13.16 9.29 14.14
C ARG A 474 13.63 7.84 14.28
N ARG A 475 14.00 7.38 15.48
CA ARG A 475 14.55 6.05 15.77
C ARG A 475 13.61 5.15 16.57
N PHE A 476 12.41 5.63 16.90
CA PHE A 476 11.46 4.86 17.70
C PHE A 476 10.03 5.21 17.37
N ALA A 477 9.23 4.19 17.07
CA ALA A 477 7.80 4.31 16.88
C ALA A 477 7.05 3.19 17.60
N ILE A 478 5.85 3.52 18.04
CA ILE A 478 4.91 2.59 18.67
C ILE A 478 3.69 2.51 17.77
N GLY A 479 3.36 1.32 17.29
CA GLY A 479 2.11 1.04 16.60
C GLY A 479 1.24 0.10 17.40
N GLY A 480 0.00 -0.05 16.97
CA GLY A 480 -0.88 -1.03 17.56
C GLY A 480 -2.27 -1.04 16.94
N TRP A 481 -3.00 -2.09 17.27
CA TRP A 481 -4.36 -2.27 16.80
C TRP A 481 -5.21 -3.01 17.81
N PHE A 482 -6.51 -2.86 17.63
CA PHE A 482 -7.56 -3.63 18.27
C PHE A 482 -8.64 -3.91 17.23
N SER A 483 -9.24 -5.10 17.27
CA SER A 483 -10.39 -5.45 16.45
C SER A 483 -11.32 -6.40 17.20
N TYR A 484 -12.61 -6.14 17.05
CA TYR A 484 -13.71 -7.00 17.49
C TYR A 484 -14.57 -7.36 16.28
N THR A 485 -14.91 -8.65 16.14
CA THR A 485 -15.75 -9.17 15.06
C THR A 485 -16.91 -9.95 15.65
N ASP A 486 -18.12 -9.42 15.48
CA ASP A 486 -19.38 -10.14 15.71
C ASP A 486 -19.67 -11.00 14.49
N VAL A 487 -19.85 -12.30 14.70
CA VAL A 487 -20.15 -13.29 13.67
C VAL A 487 -21.55 -13.81 13.90
N LYS A 488 -22.38 -13.79 12.85
CA LYS A 488 -23.70 -14.41 12.81
C LYS A 488 -23.71 -15.50 11.75
N SER A 489 -23.95 -16.74 12.14
CA SER A 489 -24.16 -17.83 11.18
C SER A 489 -25.63 -17.96 10.79
N PHE A 490 -25.84 -18.53 9.61
CA PHE A 490 -27.18 -18.85 9.12
C PHE A 490 -27.56 -20.29 9.47
N GLY A 491 -28.83 -20.49 9.84
CA GLY A 491 -29.40 -21.82 10.02
C GLY A 491 -29.54 -22.56 8.69
N GLY A 492 -29.76 -23.87 8.77
CA GLY A 492 -29.81 -24.71 7.59
C GLY A 492 -30.32 -26.11 7.89
N THR A 493 -30.05 -27.03 6.97
CA THR A 493 -30.50 -28.42 7.04
C THR A 493 -29.33 -29.33 6.75
N LEU A 494 -29.04 -30.24 7.68
CA LEU A 494 -28.11 -31.35 7.46
C LEU A 494 -28.82 -32.52 6.81
N ALA A 495 -28.13 -33.19 5.90
CA ALA A 495 -28.63 -34.37 5.17
C ALA A 495 -30.07 -34.20 4.62
N PRO A 496 -30.34 -33.11 3.86
CA PRO A 496 -31.68 -32.80 3.37
C PRO A 496 -32.22 -33.93 2.51
N GLY A 497 -33.49 -34.29 2.71
CA GLY A 497 -34.14 -35.38 1.98
C GLY A 497 -33.74 -36.79 2.41
N THR A 498 -32.97 -36.94 3.51
CA THR A 498 -32.66 -38.24 4.12
C THR A 498 -33.51 -38.46 5.39
N PRO A 499 -33.66 -39.72 5.87
CA PRO A 499 -34.32 -39.99 7.15
C PRO A 499 -33.65 -39.35 8.37
N PHE A 500 -32.43 -38.83 8.23
CA PHE A 500 -31.66 -38.16 9.28
C PHE A 500 -31.65 -36.63 9.10
N GLU A 501 -32.57 -36.08 8.29
CA GLU A 501 -32.69 -34.65 8.07
C GLU A 501 -32.79 -33.90 9.40
N THR A 502 -31.82 -33.03 9.68
CA THR A 502 -31.78 -32.25 10.92
C THR A 502 -31.69 -30.77 10.58
N ARG A 503 -32.71 -30.01 10.95
CA ARG A 503 -32.71 -28.55 10.82
C ARG A 503 -31.98 -27.93 11.98
N PHE A 504 -31.19 -26.90 11.72
CA PHE A 504 -30.46 -26.16 12.74
C PHE A 504 -30.67 -24.66 12.66
N SER A 505 -30.65 -24.00 13.81
CA SER A 505 -30.87 -22.55 13.91
C SER A 505 -29.66 -21.74 13.49
N SER A 506 -29.86 -20.44 13.25
CA SER A 506 -28.75 -19.47 13.26
C SER A 506 -28.02 -19.48 14.61
N SER A 507 -26.75 -19.10 14.62
CA SER A 507 -25.94 -18.94 15.83
C SER A 507 -25.04 -17.70 15.74
N ASN A 508 -24.27 -17.43 16.78
CA ASN A 508 -23.31 -16.33 16.82
C ASN A 508 -21.98 -16.69 17.47
N ALA A 509 -20.93 -15.92 17.15
CA ALA A 509 -19.61 -16.04 17.74
C ALA A 509 -18.92 -14.66 17.83
N ASP A 510 -18.03 -14.52 18.81
CA ASP A 510 -17.34 -13.28 19.13
C ASP A 510 -15.83 -13.50 18.97
N ILE A 511 -15.20 -12.75 18.08
CA ILE A 511 -13.77 -12.84 17.75
C ILE A 511 -13.06 -11.55 18.14
N PHE A 512 -11.90 -11.67 18.77
CA PHE A 512 -11.03 -10.54 19.12
C PHE A 512 -9.64 -10.72 18.52
N SER A 513 -8.98 -9.60 18.21
CA SER A 513 -7.54 -9.53 17.93
C SER A 513 -7.02 -8.16 18.37
N TYR A 514 -5.79 -8.11 18.87
CA TYR A 514 -5.15 -6.87 19.28
C TYR A 514 -3.63 -7.05 19.31
N GLY A 515 -2.89 -5.97 19.21
CA GLY A 515 -1.44 -6.03 19.25
C GLY A 515 -0.78 -4.68 19.38
N ILE A 516 0.47 -4.69 19.82
CA ILE A 516 1.36 -3.54 19.89
C ILE A 516 2.63 -3.88 19.12
N THR A 517 3.15 -2.89 18.40
CA THR A 517 4.41 -2.98 17.67
C THR A 517 5.38 -1.93 18.20
N LEU A 518 6.62 -2.34 18.41
CA LEU A 518 7.73 -1.46 18.79
C LEU A 518 8.75 -1.50 17.67
N ALA A 519 8.87 -0.39 16.94
CA ALA A 519 9.75 -0.27 15.79
C ALA A 519 10.96 0.58 16.15
N PHE A 520 12.14 0.12 15.72
CA PHE A 520 13.43 0.78 15.92
C PHE A 520 14.10 1.04 14.56
N PRO A 521 13.68 2.08 13.82
CA PRO A 521 14.35 2.50 12.61
C PRO A 521 15.81 2.88 12.87
N ASP A 522 16.68 2.57 11.91
CA ASP A 522 18.12 2.82 11.94
C ASP A 522 18.83 2.21 13.16
N LEU A 523 18.32 1.08 13.67
CA LEU A 523 18.92 0.40 14.81
C LEU A 523 20.29 -0.18 14.43
N GLY A 524 21.36 0.42 14.95
CA GLY A 524 22.75 0.01 14.73
C GLY A 524 23.38 0.54 13.44
N LYS A 525 22.63 0.61 12.33
CA LYS A 525 23.08 1.16 11.04
C LYS A 525 21.89 1.81 10.32
N GLU A 526 22.15 2.88 9.59
CA GLU A 526 21.16 3.54 8.73
C GLU A 526 20.54 2.57 7.72
N GLY A 527 19.21 2.62 7.60
CA GLY A 527 18.40 1.73 6.78
C GLY A 527 18.04 0.40 7.41
N ASN A 528 18.58 0.06 8.59
CA ASN A 528 18.18 -1.15 9.32
C ASN A 528 16.88 -0.92 10.10
N LEU A 529 16.17 -2.01 10.41
CA LEU A 529 14.93 -1.95 11.20
C LEU A 529 14.90 -3.07 12.23
N GLY A 530 14.89 -2.73 13.52
CA GLY A 530 14.50 -3.65 14.57
C GLY A 530 12.99 -3.61 14.82
N GLY A 531 12.37 -4.76 15.05
CA GLY A 531 10.94 -4.84 15.33
C GLY A 531 10.60 -5.85 16.42
N ILE A 532 9.67 -5.47 17.29
CA ILE A 532 9.01 -6.36 18.25
C ILE A 532 7.51 -6.26 18.04
N VAL A 533 6.82 -7.40 17.98
CA VAL A 533 5.36 -7.51 17.96
C VAL A 533 4.93 -8.29 19.19
N ILE A 534 3.95 -7.77 19.92
CA ILE A 534 3.26 -8.49 20.99
C ILE A 534 1.78 -8.35 20.73
N GLY A 535 1.13 -9.44 20.36
CA GLY A 535 -0.28 -9.41 20.01
C GLY A 535 -0.97 -10.75 20.20
N VAL A 536 -2.25 -10.74 19.91
CA VAL A 536 -3.13 -11.90 19.92
C VAL A 536 -3.80 -11.93 18.54
N PRO A 537 -3.54 -12.96 17.72
CA PRO A 537 -4.20 -13.08 16.42
C PRO A 537 -5.70 -13.36 16.62
N PRO A 538 -6.53 -13.34 15.56
CA PRO A 538 -7.96 -13.61 15.70
C PRO A 538 -8.22 -14.91 16.47
N TYR A 539 -8.90 -14.78 17.61
CA TYR A 539 -9.26 -15.90 18.48
C TYR A 539 -10.69 -15.74 18.99
N VAL A 540 -11.33 -16.88 19.27
CA VAL A 540 -12.75 -16.91 19.61
C VAL A 540 -12.94 -16.83 21.11
N THR A 541 -13.82 -15.92 21.53
CA THR A 541 -14.15 -15.70 22.94
C THR A 541 -15.48 -16.29 23.36
N SER A 542 -16.41 -16.43 22.41
CA SER A 542 -17.70 -17.07 22.56
C SER A 542 -18.09 -17.63 21.18
N ALA A 543 -18.58 -18.86 21.12
CA ALA A 543 -19.15 -19.43 19.90
C ALA A 543 -20.32 -20.33 20.26
N LYS A 544 -21.53 -19.78 20.14
CA LYS A 544 -22.73 -20.51 20.51
C LYS A 544 -22.94 -21.68 19.56
N THR A 545 -23.38 -22.78 20.14
CA THR A 545 -23.80 -23.95 19.38
C THR A 545 -25.22 -23.70 18.85
N PRO A 546 -25.52 -23.96 17.56
CA PRO A 546 -26.88 -23.81 17.03
C PRO A 546 -27.80 -24.91 17.58
N SER A 547 -29.08 -24.58 17.76
CA SER A 547 -30.08 -25.58 18.12
C SER A 547 -30.38 -26.50 16.93
N PRO A 548 -30.75 -27.77 17.15
CA PRO A 548 -30.98 -28.41 18.46
C PRO A 548 -29.70 -28.83 19.19
N PHE A 549 -28.50 -28.70 18.61
CA PHE A 549 -27.25 -29.25 19.16
C PHE A 549 -26.77 -28.59 20.46
N ASP A 550 -27.35 -27.44 20.82
CA ASP A 550 -27.13 -26.75 22.08
C ASP A 550 -27.85 -27.40 23.27
N GLU A 551 -28.80 -28.30 23.02
CA GLU A 551 -29.46 -29.08 24.04
C GLU A 551 -28.62 -30.28 24.47
N PRO A 552 -28.46 -30.54 25.78
CA PRO A 552 -27.72 -31.72 26.22
C PRO A 552 -28.31 -33.05 25.73
N GLN A 553 -29.63 -33.12 25.49
CA GLN A 553 -30.32 -34.35 25.11
C GLN A 553 -30.29 -34.65 23.60
N SER A 554 -30.03 -33.63 22.76
CA SER A 554 -30.02 -33.77 21.30
C SER A 554 -28.72 -34.37 20.76
N VAL A 555 -27.66 -34.39 21.58
CA VAL A 555 -26.44 -35.14 21.31
C VAL A 555 -26.63 -36.56 21.87
N PRO A 556 -26.71 -37.60 21.03
CA PRO A 556 -26.92 -38.97 21.49
C PRO A 556 -25.93 -39.36 22.60
N GLY A 557 -26.44 -39.62 23.80
CA GLY A 557 -25.63 -40.06 24.95
C GLY A 557 -24.97 -38.94 25.77
N ASN A 558 -25.28 -37.66 25.55
CA ASN A 558 -24.78 -36.56 26.39
C ASN A 558 -25.54 -36.43 27.73
N ARG A 559 -25.48 -37.51 28.53
CA ARG A 559 -26.00 -37.59 29.91
C ARG A 559 -25.01 -37.07 30.97
N ALA A 560 -23.88 -36.51 30.55
CA ALA A 560 -22.71 -36.29 31.39
C ALA A 560 -22.43 -34.81 31.75
N GLY A 561 -23.35 -33.88 31.46
CA GLY A 561 -23.24 -32.50 31.94
C GLY A 561 -22.23 -31.63 31.18
N TYR A 562 -21.90 -31.96 29.94
CA TYR A 562 -21.03 -31.14 29.09
C TYR A 562 -21.74 -29.89 28.60
N ASP A 563 -21.02 -28.77 28.54
CA ASP A 563 -21.56 -27.53 28.02
C ASP A 563 -21.75 -27.63 26.49
N THR A 564 -22.99 -27.84 26.10
CA THR A 564 -23.41 -27.87 24.70
C THR A 564 -23.69 -26.50 24.15
N LYS A 565 -23.74 -25.44 24.97
CA LYS A 565 -24.20 -24.13 24.54
C LYS A 565 -23.11 -23.30 23.89
N ASP A 566 -21.85 -23.52 24.24
CA ASP A 566 -20.70 -22.74 23.77
C ASP A 566 -19.49 -23.64 23.45
N LEU A 567 -19.04 -23.63 22.19
CA LEU A 567 -17.91 -24.43 21.72
C LEU A 567 -16.61 -24.07 22.43
N VAL A 568 -16.44 -22.79 22.77
CA VAL A 568 -15.20 -22.28 23.36
C VAL A 568 -14.97 -22.87 24.75
N ARG A 569 -16.03 -23.25 25.46
CA ARG A 569 -15.96 -23.92 26.77
C ARG A 569 -15.50 -25.39 26.69
N ARG A 570 -15.46 -25.97 25.48
CA ARG A 570 -14.93 -27.31 25.25
C ARG A 570 -13.42 -27.33 25.05
N ILE A 571 -12.82 -26.16 24.91
CA ILE A 571 -11.37 -26.04 24.74
C ILE A 571 -10.72 -26.26 26.11
N PRO A 572 -9.92 -27.31 26.28
CA PRO A 572 -9.28 -27.61 27.55
C PRO A 572 -8.29 -26.52 27.90
N ASP A 573 -8.30 -26.09 29.16
CA ASP A 573 -7.39 -25.07 29.70
C ASP A 573 -7.22 -23.87 28.77
N ARG A 574 -8.36 -23.40 28.26
CA ARG A 574 -8.44 -22.30 27.30
C ARG A 574 -7.63 -21.11 27.81
N THR A 575 -6.74 -20.63 26.97
CA THR A 575 -5.82 -19.54 27.27
C THR A 575 -5.73 -18.61 26.06
N THR A 576 -5.42 -17.33 26.31
CA THR A 576 -5.19 -16.36 25.24
C THR A 576 -3.97 -16.75 24.40
N PRO A 577 -4.09 -16.91 23.07
CA PRO A 577 -2.98 -17.33 22.22
C PRO A 577 -2.07 -16.13 21.90
N PHE A 578 -1.07 -15.83 22.74
CA PHE A 578 -0.14 -14.74 22.43
C PHE A 578 0.79 -15.12 21.27
N HIS A 579 0.99 -14.16 20.37
CA HIS A 579 2.02 -14.13 19.33
C HIS A 579 3.02 -13.06 19.71
N ILE A 580 4.26 -13.49 19.95
CA ILE A 580 5.38 -12.62 20.24
C ILE A 580 6.39 -12.79 19.11
N GLU A 581 6.79 -11.70 18.48
CA GLU A 581 7.76 -11.73 17.38
C GLU A 581 8.87 -10.72 17.63
N ALA A 582 10.09 -11.11 17.31
CA ALA A 582 11.23 -10.21 17.26
C ALA A 582 12.01 -10.45 15.97
N PHE A 583 12.31 -9.40 15.22
CA PHE A 583 13.06 -9.48 13.98
C PHE A 583 14.01 -8.30 13.83
N TYR A 584 15.03 -8.49 12.98
CA TYR A 584 15.99 -7.43 12.65
C TYR A 584 16.28 -7.44 11.15
N VAL A 585 15.80 -6.43 10.44
CA VAL A 585 16.13 -6.21 9.02
C VAL A 585 17.50 -5.55 8.94
N TYR A 586 18.51 -6.33 8.55
CA TYR A 586 19.86 -5.85 8.26
C TYR A 586 20.00 -5.53 6.78
N ARG A 587 20.17 -4.25 6.45
CA ARG A 587 20.39 -3.78 5.08
C ARG A 587 21.85 -4.00 4.69
N LEU A 588 22.11 -5.10 3.97
CA LEU A 588 23.45 -5.46 3.52
C LEU A 588 23.93 -4.49 2.42
N THR A 589 23.07 -4.25 1.43
CA THR A 589 23.24 -3.25 0.36
C THR A 589 21.91 -2.52 0.15
N ASP A 590 21.85 -1.59 -0.80
CA ASP A 590 20.59 -0.91 -1.12
C ASP A 590 19.49 -1.85 -1.61
N ASN A 591 19.88 -3.01 -2.16
CA ASN A 591 19.02 -3.97 -2.85
C ASN A 591 18.94 -5.34 -2.15
N ILE A 592 19.71 -5.56 -1.07
CA ILE A 592 19.80 -6.85 -0.39
C ILE A 592 19.57 -6.67 1.11
N LEU A 593 18.55 -7.35 1.62
CA LEU A 593 18.17 -7.38 3.03
C LEU A 593 18.39 -8.77 3.60
N LEU A 594 18.86 -8.84 4.85
CA LEU A 594 18.90 -10.06 5.65
C LEU A 594 18.07 -9.86 6.91
N THR A 595 17.08 -10.70 7.13
CA THR A 595 16.13 -10.62 8.24
C THR A 595 16.14 -11.91 9.05
N PRO A 596 17.00 -12.03 10.07
CA PRO A 596 16.78 -12.99 11.14
C PRO A 596 15.59 -12.57 12.02
N GLY A 597 14.89 -13.56 12.56
CA GLY A 597 13.94 -13.34 13.64
C GLY A 597 13.32 -14.62 14.19
N LEU A 598 12.54 -14.43 15.25
CA LEU A 598 11.89 -15.47 16.02
C LEU A 598 10.41 -15.11 16.23
N ILE A 599 9.55 -16.12 16.17
CA ILE A 599 8.16 -16.04 16.60
C ILE A 599 7.96 -17.04 17.73
N TRP A 600 7.29 -16.62 18.79
CA TRP A 600 6.88 -17.46 19.92
C TRP A 600 5.36 -17.41 20.08
N LEU A 601 4.74 -18.58 20.10
CA LEU A 601 3.30 -18.79 20.27
C LEU A 601 3.05 -19.52 21.59
N THR A 602 2.30 -18.94 22.53
CA THR A 602 2.22 -19.46 23.94
C THR A 602 1.00 -20.33 24.24
N ALA A 603 0.06 -20.45 23.31
CA ALA A 603 -1.11 -21.32 23.43
C ALA A 603 -1.76 -21.49 22.04
N PRO A 604 -1.05 -22.08 21.06
CA PRO A 604 -1.59 -22.27 19.71
C PRO A 604 -2.99 -22.90 19.75
N ASN A 605 -3.90 -22.43 18.91
CA ASN A 605 -5.31 -22.83 18.93
C ASN A 605 -6.00 -22.61 20.29
N GLN A 606 -5.63 -21.53 20.99
CA GLN A 606 -6.25 -21.02 22.21
C GLN A 606 -6.35 -22.04 23.37
N SER A 607 -5.39 -22.95 23.48
CA SER A 607 -5.27 -23.94 24.56
C SER A 607 -3.84 -24.06 25.05
N ASN A 608 -3.63 -24.02 26.36
CA ASN A 608 -2.30 -24.25 26.94
C ASN A 608 -1.94 -25.75 27.06
N LYS A 609 -2.83 -26.66 26.60
CA LYS A 609 -2.49 -28.06 26.40
C LYS A 609 -1.59 -28.25 25.18
N ASN A 610 -1.76 -27.39 24.19
CA ASN A 610 -0.83 -27.34 23.07
C ASN A 610 0.49 -26.74 23.57
N PRO A 611 1.63 -27.31 23.17
CA PRO A 611 2.92 -26.77 23.57
C PRO A 611 3.13 -25.40 22.97
N ASP A 612 3.98 -24.63 23.65
CA ASP A 612 4.53 -23.41 23.09
C ASP A 612 5.31 -23.73 21.82
N VAL A 613 5.15 -22.90 20.80
CA VAL A 613 5.85 -23.07 19.52
C VAL A 613 6.81 -21.93 19.31
N VAL A 614 8.07 -22.23 19.00
CA VAL A 614 9.08 -21.23 18.64
C VAL A 614 9.53 -21.47 17.21
N ILE A 615 9.34 -20.47 16.34
CA ILE A 615 9.69 -20.53 14.92
C ILE A 615 10.89 -19.62 14.68
N GLY A 616 11.95 -20.16 14.08
CA GLY A 616 13.12 -19.40 13.67
C GLY A 616 13.14 -19.19 12.16
N THR A 617 13.37 -17.95 11.72
CA THR A 617 13.48 -17.61 10.30
C THR A 617 14.73 -16.79 10.04
N LEU A 618 15.48 -17.17 9.01
CA LEU A 618 16.47 -16.31 8.36
C LEU A 618 16.03 -16.08 6.90
N ARG A 619 15.64 -14.84 6.58
CA ARG A 619 15.15 -14.45 5.27
C ARG A 619 16.13 -13.51 4.57
N ALA A 620 16.50 -13.83 3.33
CA ALA A 620 17.20 -12.93 2.43
C ALA A 620 16.21 -12.37 1.40
N THR A 621 16.17 -11.05 1.23
CA THR A 621 15.28 -10.38 0.27
C THR A 621 16.10 -9.54 -0.70
N PHE A 622 15.90 -9.76 -2.00
CA PHE A 622 16.55 -9.05 -3.09
C PHE A 622 15.52 -8.16 -3.79
N LEU A 623 15.87 -6.90 -4.05
CA LEU A 623 15.00 -5.88 -4.63
C LEU A 623 15.67 -5.29 -5.89
N PHE A 624 14.96 -5.19 -7.01
CA PHE A 624 15.51 -4.62 -8.25
C PHE A 624 14.47 -3.96 -9.15
#